data_AF-A0A955TEP4-F1
#
_entry.id   AF-A0A955TEP4-F1
#
_cell.length_a   1.000
_cell.length_b   1.000
_cell.length_c   1.000
_cell.angle_alpha   90.00
_cell.angle_beta   90.00
_cell.angle_gamma   90.00
#
_symmetry.space_group_name_H-M   'P 1'
#
loop_
_entity.id
_entity.type
_entity.pdbx_description
1 polymer ?
#
loop_
_entity_poly.entity_id
_entity_poly.type
_entity_poly.pdbx_seq_one_letter_code
_entity_poly.pdbx_strand_id
1 'polypeptide(L)'
;MTINGQQFKRLVFCDSSLALEIERNLECFRGEGIFPNMVIRYEREIWVEFVQGRLIKEVDDSLVEKVAMFYSRLYSEASRLVETNTTLFPDRLDRDLYFLNQIGILSNGLLGELRKSVDALQPTHCWIGFDYTDPVKKNFVLNPKTHLLCAVDVEGLVSEYLIGMGAAKALVRWLNPFKNEFFRLLATKGAPDIQAYYGFIELCFLAQWTKRAFFERDWKAIKPDYFEGYRGL
;
A
#
# COMPACT_ATOMS: atom_id res chain seq x y z
N MET A 1 6.64 -7.49 -23.86
CA MET A 1 7.58 -7.87 -24.93
C MET A 1 7.51 -9.37 -25.13
N THR A 2 7.63 -9.86 -26.36
CA THR A 2 7.65 -11.30 -26.66
C THR A 2 9.04 -11.70 -27.16
N ILE A 3 9.68 -12.67 -26.52
CA ILE A 3 10.97 -13.24 -26.93
C ILE A 3 10.80 -14.76 -26.98
N ASN A 4 11.13 -15.38 -28.12
CA ASN A 4 10.97 -16.82 -28.35
C ASN A 4 9.57 -17.35 -27.97
N GLY A 5 8.52 -16.57 -28.25
CA GLY A 5 7.13 -16.93 -27.92
C GLY A 5 6.71 -16.70 -26.46
N GLN A 6 7.64 -16.35 -25.57
CA GLN A 6 7.35 -16.04 -24.18
C GLN A 6 7.18 -14.54 -23.97
N GLN A 7 6.18 -14.16 -23.17
CA GLN A 7 5.88 -12.77 -22.85
C GLN A 7 6.52 -12.33 -21.52
N PHE A 8 7.08 -11.13 -21.53
CA PHE A 8 7.74 -10.49 -20.39
C PHE A 8 7.26 -9.05 -20.22
N LYS A 9 7.22 -8.57 -18.97
CA LYS A 9 7.11 -7.15 -18.63
C LYS A 9 8.49 -6.64 -18.24
N ARG A 10 8.98 -5.61 -18.94
CA ARG A 10 10.23 -4.91 -18.64
C ARG A 10 9.91 -3.64 -17.86
N LEU A 11 10.64 -3.42 -16.78
CA LEU A 11 10.56 -2.25 -15.89
C LEU A 11 11.93 -1.58 -15.87
N VAL A 12 11.95 -0.25 -15.88
CA VAL A 12 13.18 0.55 -15.86
C VAL A 12 13.06 1.57 -14.75
N PHE A 13 13.97 1.49 -13.77
CA PHE A 13 13.97 2.30 -12.57
C PHE A 13 14.90 3.51 -12.70
N CYS A 14 14.82 4.44 -11.74
CA CYS A 14 15.71 5.61 -11.70
C CYS A 14 17.18 5.20 -11.52
N ASP A 15 17.44 4.18 -10.70
CA ASP A 15 18.77 3.68 -10.39
C ASP A 15 18.78 2.17 -10.13
N SER A 16 20.00 1.61 -10.07
CA SER A 16 20.23 0.18 -9.83
C SER A 16 19.93 -0.24 -8.39
N SER A 17 19.88 0.69 -7.43
CA SER A 17 19.60 0.40 -6.02
C SER A 17 18.13 0.05 -5.82
N LEU A 18 17.21 0.85 -6.39
CA LEU A 18 15.78 0.58 -6.36
C LEU A 18 15.45 -0.74 -7.09
N ALA A 19 16.11 -1.00 -8.22
CA ALA A 19 15.95 -2.27 -8.92
C ALA A 19 16.39 -3.47 -8.06
N LEU A 20 17.50 -3.35 -7.33
CA LEU A 20 17.97 -4.40 -6.41
C LEU A 20 17.01 -4.59 -5.23
N GLU A 21 16.43 -3.52 -4.70
CA GLU A 21 15.43 -3.60 -3.62
C GLU A 21 14.17 -4.37 -4.06
N ILE A 22 13.63 -4.03 -5.24
CA ILE A 22 12.44 -4.71 -5.78
C ILE A 22 12.74 -6.18 -6.10
N GLU A 23 13.92 -6.49 -6.65
CA GLU A 23 14.36 -7.88 -6.86
C GLU A 23 14.36 -8.68 -5.55
N ARG A 24 14.95 -8.14 -4.48
CA ARG A 24 14.99 -8.79 -3.16
C ARG A 24 13.59 -8.99 -2.59
N ASN A 25 12.74 -7.98 -2.69
CA ASN A 25 11.37 -8.06 -2.19
C ASN A 25 10.56 -9.11 -2.97
N LEU A 26 10.72 -9.20 -4.30
CA LEU A 26 10.03 -10.20 -5.12
C LEU A 26 10.49 -11.63 -4.82
N GLU A 27 11.77 -11.84 -4.50
CA GLU A 27 12.29 -13.17 -4.18
C GLU A 27 11.62 -13.76 -2.92
N CYS A 28 11.21 -12.93 -1.95
CA CYS A 28 10.46 -13.36 -0.77
C CYS A 28 9.09 -13.98 -1.10
N PHE A 29 8.51 -13.66 -2.25
CA PHE A 29 7.19 -14.15 -2.68
C PHE A 29 7.26 -15.02 -3.93
N ARG A 30 8.46 -15.52 -4.25
CA ARG A 30 8.69 -16.31 -5.46
C ARG A 30 7.85 -17.59 -5.44
N GLY A 31 7.17 -17.86 -6.55
CA GLY A 31 6.35 -19.06 -6.72
C GLY A 31 4.99 -19.03 -6.03
N GLU A 32 4.66 -17.97 -5.28
CA GLU A 32 3.38 -17.88 -4.56
C GLU A 32 2.22 -17.38 -5.42
N GLY A 33 2.53 -16.79 -6.58
CA GLY A 33 1.53 -16.30 -7.53
C GLY A 33 0.82 -15.01 -7.13
N ILE A 34 1.21 -14.38 -6.00
CA ILE A 34 0.70 -13.06 -5.60
C ILE A 34 1.44 -11.90 -6.30
N PHE A 35 2.66 -12.15 -6.80
CA PHE A 35 3.42 -11.27 -7.68
C PHE A 35 3.95 -12.06 -8.90
N PRO A 36 4.26 -11.39 -10.03
CA PRO A 36 5.02 -11.97 -11.12
C PRO A 36 6.38 -12.48 -10.65
N ASN A 37 6.84 -13.63 -11.15
CA ASN A 37 8.20 -14.08 -10.85
C ASN A 37 9.24 -13.19 -11.56
N MET A 38 10.35 -12.96 -10.88
CA MET A 38 11.53 -12.31 -11.45
C MET A 38 12.18 -13.23 -12.49
N VAL A 39 12.54 -12.67 -13.64
CA VAL A 39 13.24 -13.38 -14.72
C VAL A 39 14.71 -12.99 -14.73
N ILE A 40 15.01 -11.69 -14.78
CA ILE A 40 16.37 -11.17 -14.66
C ILE A 40 16.36 -9.71 -14.17
N ARG A 41 17.40 -9.30 -13.45
CA ARG A 41 17.78 -7.90 -13.27
C ARG A 41 19.10 -7.60 -13.98
N TYR A 42 19.16 -6.45 -14.65
CA TYR A 42 20.40 -5.90 -15.20
C TYR A 42 20.46 -4.40 -14.91
N GLU A 43 21.42 -3.97 -14.10
CA GLU A 43 21.51 -2.60 -13.59
C GLU A 43 20.17 -2.12 -12.98
N ARG A 44 19.60 -1.05 -13.54
CA ARG A 44 18.32 -0.43 -13.17
C ARG A 44 17.10 -1.07 -13.84
N GLU A 45 17.27 -2.19 -14.53
CA GLU A 45 16.19 -2.85 -15.27
C GLU A 45 15.82 -4.19 -14.64
N ILE A 46 14.53 -4.44 -14.49
CA ILE A 46 13.99 -5.74 -14.08
C ILE A 46 13.06 -6.25 -15.15
N TRP A 47 13.15 -7.55 -15.40
CA TRP A 47 12.22 -8.28 -16.23
C TRP A 47 11.47 -9.27 -15.36
N VAL A 48 10.16 -9.26 -15.48
CA VAL A 48 9.28 -10.20 -14.79
C VAL A 48 8.43 -10.96 -15.79
N GLU A 49 7.93 -12.11 -15.37
CA GLU A 49 6.97 -12.89 -16.14
C GLU A 49 5.74 -12.05 -16.49
N PHE A 50 5.23 -12.21 -17.72
CA PHE A 50 3.93 -11.66 -18.04
C PHE A 50 2.83 -12.52 -17.41
N VAL A 51 2.05 -11.93 -16.51
CA VAL A 51 0.93 -12.61 -15.86
C VAL A 51 -0.32 -12.50 -16.73
N GLN A 52 -0.72 -13.64 -17.29
CA GLN A 52 -2.00 -13.78 -17.99
C GLN A 52 -3.16 -13.83 -16.99
N GLY A 53 -4.20 -13.02 -17.23
CA GLY A 53 -5.44 -13.16 -16.48
C GLY A 53 -6.45 -12.06 -16.73
N ARG A 54 -7.45 -12.01 -15.86
CA ARG A 54 -8.59 -11.10 -15.99
C ARG A 54 -8.38 -9.86 -15.13
N LEU A 55 -8.54 -8.69 -15.73
CA LEU A 55 -8.55 -7.42 -14.99
C LEU A 55 -9.79 -7.35 -14.09
N ILE A 56 -9.63 -6.71 -12.93
CA ILE A 56 -10.74 -6.40 -12.04
C ILE A 56 -11.63 -5.33 -12.69
N LYS A 57 -12.91 -5.65 -12.88
CA LYS A 57 -13.93 -4.69 -13.36
C LYS A 57 -14.78 -4.19 -12.20
N GLU A 58 -15.35 -5.12 -11.46
CA GLU A 58 -16.27 -4.89 -10.35
C GLU A 58 -15.68 -5.38 -9.04
N VAL A 59 -16.21 -4.86 -7.93
CA VAL A 59 -15.80 -5.22 -6.58
C VAL A 59 -17.00 -5.88 -5.92
N ASP A 60 -16.84 -7.16 -5.59
CA ASP A 60 -17.81 -8.00 -4.91
C ASP A 60 -17.16 -8.70 -3.71
N ASP A 61 -17.94 -9.39 -2.90
CA ASP A 61 -17.44 -10.10 -1.71
C ASP A 61 -16.34 -11.12 -2.07
N SER A 62 -16.46 -11.75 -3.25
CA SER A 62 -15.46 -12.73 -3.72
C SER A 62 -14.11 -12.08 -4.01
N LEU A 63 -14.09 -10.86 -4.52
CA LEU A 63 -12.87 -10.09 -4.70
C LEU A 63 -12.32 -9.61 -3.36
N VAL A 64 -13.17 -9.14 -2.46
CA VAL A 64 -12.76 -8.69 -1.11
C VAL A 64 -12.03 -9.82 -0.37
N GLU A 65 -12.53 -11.05 -0.46
CA GLU A 65 -11.86 -12.23 0.09
C GLU A 65 -10.47 -12.45 -0.52
N LYS A 66 -10.32 -12.30 -1.84
CA LYS A 66 -9.03 -12.46 -2.53
C LYS A 66 -8.05 -11.34 -2.18
N VAL A 67 -8.54 -10.12 -2.01
CA VAL A 67 -7.74 -8.97 -1.56
C VAL A 67 -7.29 -9.16 -0.12
N ALA A 68 -8.17 -9.63 0.76
CA ALA A 68 -7.81 -9.99 2.13
C ALA A 68 -6.80 -11.13 2.17
N MET A 69 -6.93 -12.14 1.30
CA MET A 69 -5.97 -13.24 1.18
C MET A 69 -4.60 -12.77 0.67
N PHE A 70 -4.59 -11.87 -0.33
CA PHE A 70 -3.36 -11.24 -0.82
C PHE A 70 -2.63 -10.49 0.30
N TYR A 71 -3.33 -9.61 1.02
CA TYR A 71 -2.73 -8.83 2.10
C TYR A 71 -2.39 -9.68 3.32
N SER A 72 -3.18 -10.69 3.68
CA SER A 72 -2.83 -11.59 4.79
C SER A 72 -1.53 -12.33 4.49
N ARG A 73 -1.34 -12.81 3.25
CA ARG A 73 -0.08 -13.45 2.88
C ARG A 73 1.09 -12.48 2.93
N LEU A 74 0.91 -11.29 2.36
CA LEU A 74 1.92 -10.23 2.33
C LEU A 74 2.35 -9.83 3.74
N TYR A 75 1.39 -9.56 4.62
CA TYR A 75 1.65 -9.06 5.97
C TYR A 75 2.16 -10.13 6.94
N SER A 76 1.97 -11.41 6.62
CA SER A 76 2.58 -12.50 7.41
C SER A 76 4.06 -12.71 7.07
N GLU A 77 4.56 -12.14 5.96
CA GLU A 77 5.97 -12.26 5.61
C GLU A 77 6.83 -11.30 6.45
N ALA A 78 7.72 -11.87 7.27
CA ALA A 78 8.71 -11.15 8.06
C ALA A 78 8.17 -9.94 8.87
N SER A 79 6.89 -9.97 9.28
CA SER A 79 6.33 -8.86 10.04
C SER A 79 6.83 -8.83 11.47
N ARG A 80 7.05 -7.62 11.97
CA ARG A 80 7.57 -7.35 13.30
C ARG A 80 6.76 -6.27 13.98
N LEU A 81 6.38 -6.53 15.22
CA LEU A 81 5.76 -5.54 16.09
C LEU A 81 6.87 -4.72 16.74
N VAL A 82 6.82 -3.40 16.59
CA VAL A 82 7.85 -2.48 17.07
C VAL A 82 7.23 -1.31 17.80
N GLU A 83 7.98 -0.67 18.69
CA GLU A 83 7.54 0.58 19.32
C GLU A 83 7.38 1.68 18.27
N THR A 84 6.19 2.27 18.18
CA THR A 84 5.84 3.24 17.13
C THR A 84 6.80 4.44 17.10
N ASN A 85 7.21 4.91 18.28
CA ASN A 85 8.12 6.06 18.45
C ASN A 85 9.56 5.78 17.99
N THR A 86 9.93 4.52 17.77
CA THR A 86 11.25 4.15 17.21
C THR A 86 11.25 4.14 15.68
N THR A 87 10.08 4.29 15.07
CA THR A 87 9.91 4.32 13.62
C THR A 87 9.91 5.75 13.08
N LEU A 88 10.02 5.90 11.76
CA LEU A 88 9.98 7.20 11.10
C LEU A 88 8.55 7.73 10.89
N PHE A 89 7.50 6.95 11.16
CA PHE A 89 6.14 7.28 10.73
C PHE A 89 5.50 8.44 11.51
N PRO A 90 5.61 8.54 12.85
CA PRO A 90 5.13 9.71 13.59
C PRO A 90 5.74 11.02 13.10
N ASP A 91 7.08 11.09 13.03
CA ASP A 91 7.81 12.27 12.58
C ASP A 91 7.54 12.62 11.11
N ARG A 92 7.30 11.61 10.25
CA ARG A 92 6.89 11.85 8.86
C ARG A 92 5.48 12.41 8.79
N LEU A 93 4.54 11.87 9.57
CA LEU A 93 3.17 12.36 9.61
C LEU A 93 3.13 13.82 10.06
N ASP A 94 3.80 14.19 11.16
CA ASP A 94 3.82 15.58 11.62
C ASP A 94 4.42 16.54 10.57
N ARG A 95 5.55 16.15 9.96
CA ARG A 95 6.18 16.95 8.89
C ARG A 95 5.29 17.10 7.67
N ASP A 96 4.58 16.04 7.30
CA ASP A 96 3.70 16.05 6.12
C ASP A 96 2.46 16.91 6.38
N LEU A 97 1.83 16.79 7.56
CA LEU A 97 0.73 17.65 7.97
C LEU A 97 1.16 19.13 8.03
N TYR A 98 2.33 19.40 8.60
CA TYR A 98 2.90 20.75 8.63
C TYR A 98 3.13 21.30 7.21
N PHE A 99 3.73 20.51 6.31
CA PHE A 99 3.91 20.89 4.92
C PHE A 99 2.57 21.21 4.23
N LEU A 100 1.58 20.32 4.37
CA LEU A 100 0.26 20.50 3.76
C LEU A 100 -0.45 21.77 4.26
N ASN A 101 -0.22 22.15 5.52
CA ASN A 101 -0.67 23.44 6.04
C ASN A 101 0.08 24.62 5.41
N GLN A 102 1.42 24.55 5.28
CA GLN A 102 2.23 25.62 4.69
C GLN A 102 1.83 25.94 3.24
N ILE A 103 1.42 24.93 2.48
CA ILE A 103 0.96 25.12 1.09
C ILE A 103 -0.55 25.39 0.96
N GLY A 104 -1.25 25.59 2.08
CA GLY A 104 -2.66 25.99 2.10
C GLY A 104 -3.67 24.87 1.84
N ILE A 105 -3.25 23.60 1.85
CA ILE A 105 -4.17 22.46 1.75
C ILE A 105 -4.92 22.25 3.07
N LEU A 106 -4.23 22.42 4.21
CA LEU A 106 -4.82 22.34 5.54
C LEU A 106 -4.88 23.73 6.18
N SER A 107 -6.04 24.09 6.76
CA SER A 107 -6.13 25.30 7.57
C SER A 107 -5.40 25.14 8.91
N ASN A 108 -5.01 26.25 9.56
CA ASN A 108 -4.36 26.21 10.88
C ASN A 108 -5.24 25.52 11.94
N GLY A 109 -6.57 25.74 11.87
CA GLY A 109 -7.52 25.08 12.77
C GLY A 109 -7.54 23.58 12.56
N LEU A 110 -7.64 23.13 11.30
CA LEU A 110 -7.65 21.72 10.96
C LEU A 110 -6.32 21.04 11.34
N LEU A 111 -5.16 21.68 11.10
CA LEU A 111 -3.86 21.15 11.53
C LEU A 111 -3.81 20.93 13.05
N GLY A 112 -4.30 21.91 13.83
CA GLY A 112 -4.32 21.82 15.29
C GLY A 112 -5.21 20.68 15.80
N GLU A 113 -6.34 20.43 15.14
CA GLU A 113 -7.24 19.31 15.47
C GLU A 113 -6.65 17.96 15.04
N LEU A 114 -6.08 17.87 13.84
CA LEU A 114 -5.42 16.66 13.35
C LEU A 114 -4.28 16.22 14.27
N ARG A 115 -3.44 17.16 14.74
CA ARG A 115 -2.35 16.83 15.68
C ARG A 115 -2.86 16.22 16.98
N LYS A 116 -3.96 16.74 17.55
CA LYS A 116 -4.59 16.15 18.75
C LYS A 116 -5.11 14.74 18.47
N SER A 117 -5.76 14.54 17.32
CA SER A 117 -6.28 13.22 16.97
C SER A 117 -5.16 12.24 16.62
N VAL A 118 -4.01 12.69 16.12
CA VAL A 118 -2.81 11.84 15.98
C VAL A 118 -2.37 11.33 17.35
N ASP A 119 -2.30 12.19 18.37
CA ASP A 119 -1.92 11.75 19.73
C ASP A 119 -2.87 10.68 20.28
N ALA A 120 -4.17 10.75 19.96
CA ALA A 120 -5.18 9.78 20.37
C ALA A 120 -5.15 8.47 19.56
N LEU A 121 -4.83 8.55 18.26
CA LEU A 121 -4.86 7.42 17.33
C LEU A 121 -3.53 6.66 17.26
N GLN A 122 -2.42 7.30 17.59
CA GLN A 122 -1.11 6.70 17.50
C GLN A 122 -1.00 5.52 18.47
N PRO A 123 -0.73 4.30 17.97
CA PRO A 123 -0.59 3.15 18.86
C PRO A 123 0.78 3.18 19.56
N THR A 124 0.90 2.49 20.68
CA THR A 124 2.20 2.29 21.34
C THR A 124 3.15 1.45 20.49
N HIS A 125 2.60 0.46 19.77
CA HIS A 125 3.33 -0.39 18.85
C HIS A 125 2.63 -0.47 17.50
N CYS A 126 3.40 -0.61 16.43
CA CYS A 126 2.89 -0.81 15.08
C CYS A 126 3.61 -1.98 14.40
N TRP A 127 2.92 -2.61 13.45
CA TRP A 127 3.51 -3.64 12.60
C TRP A 127 4.30 -3.02 11.44
N ILE A 128 5.54 -3.46 11.30
CA ILE A 128 6.42 -3.17 10.17
C ILE A 128 6.68 -4.46 9.40
N GLY A 129 6.76 -4.37 8.07
CA GLY A 129 7.07 -5.51 7.21
C GLY A 129 6.82 -5.17 5.74
N PHE A 130 6.30 -6.14 4.99
CA PHE A 130 5.94 -5.93 3.60
C PHE A 130 4.58 -5.23 3.42
N ASP A 131 4.49 -4.33 2.45
CA ASP A 131 3.24 -3.71 2.02
C ASP A 131 3.25 -3.51 0.49
N TYR A 132 2.06 -3.37 -0.09
CA TYR A 132 1.84 -3.08 -1.50
C TYR A 132 1.16 -1.71 -1.65
N THR A 133 1.96 -0.69 -1.91
CA THR A 133 1.58 0.73 -1.81
C THR A 133 0.86 1.31 -3.03
N ASP A 134 0.67 0.53 -4.10
CA ASP A 134 -0.14 0.94 -5.26
C ASP A 134 -1.27 -0.05 -5.63
N PRO A 135 -2.23 -0.29 -4.71
CA PRO A 135 -3.33 -1.23 -4.91
C PRO A 135 -4.49 -0.57 -5.66
N VAL A 136 -4.25 -0.08 -6.87
CA VAL A 136 -5.33 0.31 -7.79
C VAL A 136 -5.82 -0.92 -8.56
N LYS A 137 -7.14 -0.99 -8.85
CA LYS A 137 -7.76 -2.17 -9.49
C LYS A 137 -7.03 -2.66 -10.75
N LYS A 138 -6.51 -1.74 -11.58
CA LYS A 138 -5.78 -2.07 -12.82
C LYS A 138 -4.42 -2.77 -12.59
N ASN A 139 -3.85 -2.64 -11.39
CA ASN A 139 -2.58 -3.27 -11.03
C ASN A 139 -2.77 -4.68 -10.49
N PHE A 140 -4.01 -5.16 -10.40
CA PHE A 140 -4.31 -6.53 -10.03
C PHE A 140 -4.89 -7.30 -11.21
N VAL A 141 -4.45 -8.55 -11.33
CA VAL A 141 -4.95 -9.52 -12.30
C VAL A 141 -5.41 -10.76 -11.55
N LEU A 142 -6.61 -11.24 -11.85
CA LEU A 142 -7.07 -12.53 -11.38
C LEU A 142 -6.52 -13.63 -12.30
N ASN A 143 -5.65 -14.48 -11.75
CA ASN A 143 -5.08 -15.59 -12.49
C ASN A 143 -6.16 -16.68 -12.69
N PRO A 144 -6.50 -17.07 -13.93
CA PRO A 144 -7.58 -18.02 -14.19
C PRO A 144 -7.22 -19.46 -13.83
N LYS A 145 -5.94 -19.79 -13.66
CA LYS A 145 -5.48 -21.14 -13.29
C LYS A 145 -5.42 -21.32 -11.77
N THR A 146 -4.89 -20.34 -11.06
CA THR A 146 -4.71 -20.41 -9.61
C THR A 146 -5.85 -19.77 -8.83
N HIS A 147 -6.69 -18.97 -9.49
CA HIS A 147 -7.72 -18.13 -8.87
C HIS A 147 -7.19 -17.11 -7.85
N LEU A 148 -5.88 -16.92 -7.79
CA LEU A 148 -5.22 -15.94 -6.94
C LEU A 148 -5.22 -14.56 -7.58
N LEU A 149 -5.26 -13.55 -6.72
CA LEU A 149 -5.02 -12.17 -7.11
C LEU A 149 -3.52 -11.94 -7.22
N CYS A 150 -3.06 -11.45 -8.37
CA CYS A 150 -1.67 -11.13 -8.61
C CYS A 150 -1.50 -9.63 -8.81
N ALA A 151 -0.63 -8.99 -8.03
CA ALA A 151 -0.23 -7.60 -8.21
C ALA A 151 0.84 -7.50 -9.30
N VAL A 152 0.47 -7.02 -10.49
CA VAL A 152 1.35 -7.02 -11.67
C VAL A 152 2.24 -5.78 -11.77
N ASP A 153 2.05 -4.80 -10.89
CA ASP A 153 2.87 -3.60 -10.83
C ASP A 153 3.77 -3.60 -9.60
N VAL A 154 4.87 -4.35 -9.73
CA VAL A 154 5.77 -4.71 -8.61
C VAL A 154 6.46 -3.52 -7.94
N GLU A 155 6.46 -2.33 -8.55
CA GLU A 155 7.05 -1.12 -7.96
C GLU A 155 6.37 -0.71 -6.66
N GLY A 156 5.11 -1.13 -6.45
CA GLY A 156 4.39 -0.90 -5.20
C GLY A 156 4.83 -1.78 -4.04
N LEU A 157 5.59 -2.86 -4.28
CA LEU A 157 6.03 -3.80 -3.24
C LEU A 157 7.23 -3.27 -2.47
N VAL A 158 7.01 -2.96 -1.20
CA VAL A 158 8.02 -2.40 -0.29
C VAL A 158 8.21 -3.31 0.91
N SER A 159 9.40 -3.27 1.51
CA SER A 159 9.73 -3.92 2.79
C SER A 159 10.07 -2.88 3.85
N GLU A 160 10.16 -3.30 5.11
CA GLU A 160 10.45 -2.42 6.25
C GLU A 160 9.52 -1.19 6.32
N TYR A 161 8.25 -1.40 5.96
CA TYR A 161 7.24 -0.34 5.86
C TYR A 161 6.10 -0.52 6.86
N LEU A 162 5.36 0.56 7.14
CA LEU A 162 4.17 0.51 7.98
C LEU A 162 3.11 -0.34 7.29
N ILE A 163 2.81 -1.51 7.87
CA ILE A 163 1.82 -2.43 7.34
C ILE A 163 0.44 -1.76 7.39
N GLY A 164 -0.26 -1.77 6.26
CA GLY A 164 -1.61 -1.23 6.11
C GLY A 164 -1.70 0.01 5.22
N MET A 165 -0.59 0.61 4.82
CA MET A 165 -0.54 1.80 3.97
C MET A 165 -1.15 1.51 2.58
N GLY A 166 -0.87 0.34 2.01
CA GLY A 166 -1.55 -0.13 0.80
C GLY A 166 -3.05 -0.31 1.02
N ALA A 167 -3.43 -1.02 2.08
CA ALA A 167 -4.84 -1.20 2.42
C ALA A 167 -5.59 0.13 2.59
N ALA A 168 -4.99 1.13 3.23
CA ALA A 168 -5.56 2.47 3.36
C ALA A 168 -5.84 3.11 1.98
N LYS A 169 -4.89 3.02 1.05
CA LYS A 169 -5.10 3.48 -0.32
C LYS A 169 -6.23 2.74 -1.04
N ALA A 170 -6.30 1.41 -0.90
CA ALA A 170 -7.37 0.61 -1.50
C ALA A 170 -8.74 1.02 -0.94
N LEU A 171 -8.84 1.17 0.38
CA LEU A 171 -10.05 1.59 1.08
C LEU A 171 -10.51 2.97 0.60
N VAL A 172 -9.64 3.98 0.61
CA VAL A 172 -9.96 5.34 0.12
C VAL A 172 -10.40 5.35 -1.35
N ARG A 173 -9.88 4.44 -2.19
CA ARG A 173 -10.09 4.48 -3.65
C ARG A 173 -11.26 3.65 -4.14
N TRP A 174 -11.45 2.44 -3.62
CA TRP A 174 -12.43 1.50 -4.18
C TRP A 174 -12.92 0.40 -3.24
N LEU A 175 -12.29 0.19 -2.08
CA LEU A 175 -12.63 -0.91 -1.15
C LEU A 175 -13.50 -0.44 0.03
N ASN A 176 -13.70 0.87 0.24
CA ASN A 176 -14.43 1.42 1.40
C ASN A 176 -15.80 0.77 1.69
N PRO A 177 -16.67 0.48 0.68
CA PRO A 177 -17.96 -0.17 0.96
C PRO A 177 -17.84 -1.53 1.67
N PHE A 178 -16.68 -2.18 1.56
CA PHE A 178 -16.36 -3.47 2.13
C PHE A 178 -15.36 -3.39 3.29
N LYS A 179 -15.11 -2.20 3.86
CA LYS A 179 -14.08 -1.97 4.90
C LYS A 179 -14.17 -2.97 6.05
N ASN A 180 -15.36 -3.12 6.64
CA ASN A 180 -15.57 -4.02 7.78
C ASN A 180 -15.34 -5.48 7.41
N GLU A 181 -15.82 -5.89 6.23
CA GLU A 181 -15.66 -7.25 5.74
C GLU A 181 -14.19 -7.57 5.43
N PHE A 182 -13.47 -6.64 4.81
CA PHE A 182 -12.03 -6.74 4.56
C PHE A 182 -11.23 -6.97 5.86
N PHE A 183 -11.45 -6.15 6.89
CA PHE A 183 -10.75 -6.33 8.17
C PHE A 183 -11.14 -7.62 8.89
N ARG A 184 -12.43 -7.98 8.88
CA ARG A 184 -12.88 -9.27 9.41
C ARG A 184 -12.15 -10.43 8.73
N LEU A 185 -12.04 -10.40 7.41
CA LEU A 185 -11.35 -11.42 6.63
C LEU A 185 -9.85 -11.45 6.92
N LEU A 186 -9.18 -10.30 7.02
CA LEU A 186 -7.77 -10.23 7.43
C LEU A 186 -7.54 -10.90 8.79
N ALA A 187 -8.36 -10.56 9.79
CA ALA A 187 -8.27 -11.15 11.12
C ALA A 187 -8.47 -12.67 11.10
N THR A 188 -9.49 -13.16 10.37
CA THR A 188 -9.72 -14.62 10.25
C THR A 188 -8.60 -15.36 9.53
N LYS A 189 -7.80 -14.67 8.71
CA LYS A 189 -6.65 -15.24 8.00
C LYS A 189 -5.33 -15.09 8.78
N GLY A 190 -5.38 -14.61 10.03
CA GLY A 190 -4.21 -14.50 10.91
C GLY A 190 -3.24 -13.38 10.51
N ALA A 191 -3.70 -12.37 9.77
CA ALA A 191 -2.87 -11.21 9.46
C ALA A 191 -2.59 -10.38 10.74
N PRO A 192 -1.50 -9.60 10.77
CA PRO A 192 -1.30 -8.56 11.78
C PRO A 192 -2.55 -7.69 11.98
N ASP A 193 -2.94 -7.46 13.24
CA ASP A 193 -4.12 -6.66 13.58
C ASP A 193 -3.85 -5.17 13.38
N ILE A 194 -3.93 -4.74 12.12
CA ILE A 194 -3.85 -3.33 11.75
C ILE A 194 -5.18 -2.60 11.92
N GLN A 195 -6.29 -3.31 12.16
CA GLN A 195 -7.60 -2.68 12.35
C GLN A 195 -7.59 -1.85 13.64
N ALA A 196 -6.96 -2.37 14.70
CA ALA A 196 -6.87 -1.73 16.00
C ALA A 196 -6.30 -0.30 15.97
N TYR A 197 -5.45 0.03 14.99
CA TYR A 197 -4.83 1.35 14.85
C TYR A 197 -4.93 1.91 13.42
N TYR A 198 -5.94 1.47 12.66
CA TYR A 198 -6.11 1.87 11.26
C TYR A 198 -6.24 3.39 11.08
N GLY A 199 -6.82 4.12 12.04
CA GLY A 199 -6.91 5.58 11.97
C GLY A 199 -5.55 6.27 11.85
N PHE A 200 -4.53 5.78 12.56
CA PHE A 200 -3.16 6.27 12.44
C PHE A 200 -2.54 5.93 11.07
N ILE A 201 -2.74 4.70 10.58
CA ILE A 201 -2.26 4.27 9.25
C ILE A 201 -2.88 5.14 8.16
N GLU A 202 -4.19 5.36 8.21
CA GLU A 202 -4.93 6.12 7.21
C GLU A 202 -4.50 7.59 7.20
N LEU A 203 -4.24 8.22 8.35
CA LEU A 203 -3.64 9.57 8.42
C LEU A 203 -2.22 9.62 7.83
N CYS A 204 -1.36 8.65 8.16
CA CYS A 204 -0.03 8.53 7.55
C CYS A 204 -0.12 8.46 6.02
N PHE A 205 -1.02 7.62 5.51
CA PHE A 205 -1.27 7.47 4.09
C PHE A 205 -1.79 8.78 3.46
N LEU A 206 -2.84 9.40 4.02
CA LEU A 206 -3.45 10.59 3.46
C LEU A 206 -2.47 11.77 3.40
N ALA A 207 -1.67 11.98 4.46
CA ALA A 207 -0.67 13.03 4.49
C ALA A 207 0.41 12.80 3.43
N GLN A 208 0.99 11.60 3.39
CA GLN A 208 2.03 11.23 2.42
C GLN A 208 1.51 11.30 0.98
N TRP A 209 0.33 10.75 0.71
CA TRP A 209 -0.26 10.69 -0.63
C TRP A 209 -0.64 12.07 -1.14
N THR A 210 -1.23 12.92 -0.29
CA THR A 210 -1.58 14.30 -0.65
C THR A 210 -0.33 15.13 -0.94
N LYS A 211 0.72 14.98 -0.12
CA LYS A 211 2.02 15.62 -0.38
C LYS A 211 2.61 15.17 -1.71
N ARG A 212 2.60 13.87 -2.00
CA ARG A 212 3.07 13.32 -3.27
C ARG A 212 2.28 13.87 -4.46
N ALA A 213 0.95 13.88 -4.37
CA ALA A 213 0.07 14.44 -5.40
C ALA A 213 0.38 15.91 -5.70
N PHE A 214 0.71 16.71 -4.68
CA PHE A 214 1.17 18.09 -4.87
C PHE A 214 2.46 18.16 -5.71
N PHE A 215 3.49 17.38 -5.38
CA PHE A 215 4.75 17.36 -6.15
C PHE A 215 4.57 16.86 -7.59
N GLU A 216 3.69 15.87 -7.79
CA GLU A 216 3.33 15.32 -9.10
C GLU A 216 2.35 16.21 -9.89
N ARG A 217 1.85 17.30 -9.28
CA ARG A 217 0.82 18.19 -9.83
C ARG A 217 -0.48 17.47 -10.20
N ASP A 218 -0.79 16.37 -9.50
CA ASP A 218 -2.07 15.66 -9.62
C ASP A 218 -3.12 16.31 -8.71
N TRP A 219 -3.61 17.48 -9.14
CA TRP A 219 -4.60 18.26 -8.37
C TRP A 219 -5.91 17.52 -8.12
N LYS A 220 -6.24 16.48 -8.92
CA LYS A 220 -7.46 15.68 -8.75
C LYS A 220 -7.35 14.71 -7.57
N ALA A 221 -6.14 14.34 -7.17
CA ALA A 221 -5.88 13.47 -6.03
C ALA A 221 -5.83 14.24 -4.70
N ILE A 222 -5.64 15.55 -4.72
CA ILE A 222 -5.66 16.40 -3.53
C ILE A 222 -7.10 16.66 -3.11
N LYS A 223 -7.52 16.08 -1.98
CA LYS A 223 -8.85 16.30 -1.40
C LYS A 223 -8.74 16.59 0.10
N PRO A 224 -8.85 17.86 0.51
CA PRO A 224 -8.80 18.25 1.93
C PRO A 224 -9.87 17.54 2.78
N ASP A 225 -11.04 17.26 2.20
CA ASP A 225 -12.16 16.59 2.89
C ASP A 225 -11.79 15.21 3.48
N TYR A 226 -10.73 14.55 2.98
CA TYR A 226 -10.26 13.29 3.57
C TYR A 226 -9.76 13.45 5.01
N PHE A 227 -9.33 14.64 5.40
CA PHE A 227 -8.83 14.92 6.74
C PHE A 227 -9.94 15.31 7.72
N GLU A 228 -11.10 15.77 7.24
CA GLU A 228 -12.20 16.24 8.10
C GLU A 228 -12.78 15.12 8.98
N GLY A 229 -12.70 13.86 8.54
CA GLY A 229 -13.14 12.70 9.33
C GLY A 229 -12.36 12.47 10.63
N TYR A 230 -11.22 13.15 10.80
CA TYR A 230 -10.36 13.08 11.97
C TYR A 230 -10.48 14.30 12.89
N ARG A 231 -11.44 15.18 12.61
CA ARG A 231 -11.64 16.37 13.42
C ARG A 231 -12.20 16.00 14.79
N GLY A 232 -11.43 16.26 15.85
CA GLY A 232 -11.90 16.17 17.23
C GLY A 232 -12.14 14.74 17.73
N LEU A 233 -11.45 13.76 17.14
CA LEU A 233 -11.32 12.41 17.71
C LEU A 233 -10.41 12.43 18.93
#